data_AF-A0A1T4R0A1-F1
#
_entry.id   AF-A0A1T4R0A1-F1
#
_cell.length_a   1.000
_cell.length_b   1.000
_cell.length_c   1.000
_cell.angle_alpha   90.00
_cell.angle_beta   90.00
_cell.angle_gamma   90.00
#
_symmetry.space_group_name_H-M   'P 1'
#
loop_
_entity.id
_entity.type
_entity.pdbx_description
1 polymer ?
#
loop_
_entity_poly.entity_id
_entity_poly.type
_entity_poly.pdbx_seq_one_letter_code
_entity_poly.pdbx_strand_id
1 'polypeptide(L)'
;MENTGTLIQKFPDKINKAIHLLIDNDNLADDELFNLYIANGIDQQSADDILIFLPVVFIRHMLPKVKWPETYNELAKNNQIIQKKYSDSFAYNIIYKITEKYFNDRPNPEVILKIAGRSAEFNALNSLLTKEPHLKIEDVTFTEASIIRRSDLKQTL
;
A
#
# COMPACT_ATOMS: atom_id res chain seq x y z
N MET A 1 6.82 6.28 29.26
CA MET A 1 7.36 5.19 28.43
C MET A 1 6.16 4.40 27.92
N GLU A 2 5.64 4.74 26.75
CA GLU A 2 4.52 4.01 26.17
C GLU A 2 5.01 2.66 25.64
N ASN A 3 4.30 1.61 26.04
CA ASN A 3 4.67 0.23 25.89
C ASN A 3 4.54 -0.18 24.41
N THR A 4 5.65 -0.50 23.76
CA THR A 4 5.73 -0.90 22.33
C THR A 4 4.82 -2.08 22.00
N GLY A 5 4.47 -2.92 22.98
CA GLY A 5 3.51 -4.02 22.83
C GLY A 5 2.06 -3.58 22.57
N THR A 6 1.63 -2.41 23.06
CA THR A 6 0.25 -1.92 22.89
C THR A 6 0.05 -1.24 21.52
N LEU A 7 1.11 -0.68 20.94
CA LEU A 7 1.10 -0.05 19.62
C LEU A 7 0.96 -1.08 18.48
N ILE A 8 1.58 -2.26 18.66
CA ILE A 8 1.52 -3.39 17.71
C ILE A 8 0.12 -4.02 17.70
N GLN A 9 -0.52 -4.18 18.87
CA GLN A 9 -1.84 -4.82 18.97
C GLN A 9 -2.96 -4.02 18.29
N LYS A 10 -2.78 -2.72 18.06
CA LYS A 10 -3.79 -1.85 17.43
C LYS A 10 -3.56 -1.60 15.94
N PHE A 11 -2.50 -2.14 15.34
CA PHE A 11 -2.24 -1.91 13.91
C PHE A 11 -3.36 -2.46 13.01
N PRO A 12 -3.94 -3.65 13.26
CA PRO A 12 -5.12 -4.11 12.52
C PRO A 12 -6.30 -3.14 12.55
N ASP A 13 -6.61 -2.56 13.71
CA ASP A 13 -7.71 -1.61 13.86
C ASP A 13 -7.46 -0.33 13.05
N LYS A 14 -6.21 0.12 12.99
CA LYS A 14 -5.80 1.27 12.17
C LYS A 14 -5.97 1.00 10.69
N ILE A 15 -5.68 -0.21 10.22
CA ILE A 15 -5.87 -0.60 8.81
C ILE A 15 -7.35 -0.59 8.45
N ASN A 16 -8.21 -1.20 9.28
CA ASN A 16 -9.65 -1.16 9.07
C ASN A 16 -10.17 0.29 9.07
N LYS A 17 -9.71 1.11 10.01
CA LYS A 17 -10.05 2.53 10.06
C LYS A 17 -9.61 3.28 8.80
N ALA A 18 -8.38 3.02 8.32
CA ALA A 18 -7.87 3.64 7.11
C ALA A 18 -8.66 3.24 5.86
N ILE A 19 -9.05 1.96 5.73
CA ILE A 19 -9.94 1.49 4.66
C ILE A 19 -11.26 2.28 4.70
N HIS A 20 -11.89 2.43 5.87
CA HIS A 20 -13.11 3.23 5.98
C HIS A 20 -12.90 4.70 5.58
N LEU A 21 -11.84 5.34 6.08
CA LEU A 21 -11.51 6.73 5.74
C LEU A 21 -11.27 6.92 4.23
N LEU A 22 -10.62 5.95 3.57
CA LEU A 22 -10.37 5.93 2.14
C LEU A 22 -11.67 5.83 1.32
N ILE A 23 -12.62 5.02 1.78
CA ILE A 23 -13.91 4.85 1.10
C ILE A 23 -14.68 6.17 1.09
N ASP A 24 -14.66 6.89 2.22
CA ASP A 24 -15.38 8.15 2.39
C ASP A 24 -14.67 9.35 1.74
N ASN A 25 -13.38 9.22 1.39
CA ASN A 25 -12.53 10.32 0.93
C ASN A 25 -11.62 9.91 -0.25
N ASP A 26 -12.20 9.27 -1.26
CA ASP A 26 -11.49 8.65 -2.37
C ASP A 26 -10.70 9.61 -3.28
N ASN A 27 -11.02 10.91 -3.25
CA ASN A 27 -10.40 11.93 -4.11
C ASN A 27 -9.20 12.66 -3.47
N LEU A 28 -8.84 12.36 -2.22
CA LEU A 28 -7.73 13.07 -1.54
C LEU A 28 -6.36 12.71 -2.13
N ALA A 29 -5.48 13.69 -2.25
CA ALA A 29 -4.07 13.42 -2.53
C ALA A 29 -3.40 12.68 -1.36
N ASP A 30 -2.28 12.01 -1.61
CA ASP A 30 -1.61 11.18 -0.59
C ASP A 30 -1.17 11.97 0.64
N ASP A 31 -0.81 13.26 0.47
CA ASP A 31 -0.49 14.18 1.59
C ASP A 31 -1.72 14.50 2.44
N GLU A 32 -2.86 14.74 1.80
CA GLU A 32 -4.12 15.02 2.47
C GLU A 32 -4.65 13.78 3.20
N LEU A 33 -4.55 12.62 2.57
CA LEU A 33 -4.93 11.34 3.15
C LEU A 33 -4.03 10.97 4.33
N PHE A 34 -2.72 11.22 4.23
CA PHE A 34 -1.79 11.07 5.36
C PHE A 34 -2.26 11.93 6.54
N ASN A 35 -2.52 13.22 6.31
CA ASN A 35 -2.97 14.12 7.36
C ASN A 35 -4.34 13.70 7.93
N LEU A 36 -5.24 13.20 7.09
CA LEU A 36 -6.53 12.64 7.53
C LEU A 36 -6.33 11.45 8.47
N TYR A 37 -5.40 10.55 8.18
CA TYR A 37 -5.07 9.42 9.06
C TYR A 37 -4.55 9.89 10.41
N ILE A 38 -3.62 10.86 10.43
CA ILE A 38 -3.09 11.42 11.68
C ILE A 38 -4.20 12.09 12.50
N ALA A 39 -5.02 12.91 11.86
CA ALA A 39 -6.18 13.56 12.50
C ALA A 39 -7.16 12.56 13.10
N ASN A 40 -7.18 11.33 12.57
CA ASN A 40 -7.99 10.22 13.04
C ASN A 40 -7.25 9.25 13.97
N GLY A 41 -6.11 9.64 14.54
CA GLY A 41 -5.42 8.87 15.59
C GLY A 41 -4.63 7.67 15.08
N ILE A 42 -4.34 7.60 13.79
CA ILE A 42 -3.33 6.69 13.23
C ILE A 42 -1.98 7.39 13.36
N ASP A 43 -0.98 6.77 13.99
CA ASP A 43 0.35 7.37 14.11
C ASP A 43 1.07 7.46 12.76
N GLN A 44 2.09 8.31 12.69
CA GLN A 44 2.83 8.60 11.44
C GLN A 44 3.40 7.36 10.77
N GLN A 45 4.00 6.45 11.56
CA GLN A 45 4.59 5.23 11.02
C GLN A 45 3.51 4.32 10.41
N SER A 46 2.41 4.11 11.15
CA SER A 46 1.28 3.32 10.68
C SER A 46 0.63 3.93 9.44
N ALA A 47 0.48 5.26 9.41
CA ALA A 47 -0.10 5.98 8.27
C ALA A 47 0.78 5.83 7.01
N ASP A 48 2.10 5.97 7.13
CA ASP A 48 3.04 5.72 6.03
C ASP A 48 2.96 4.28 5.52
N ASP A 49 3.04 3.30 6.43
CA ASP A 49 2.97 1.88 6.05
C ASP A 49 1.65 1.52 5.37
N ILE A 50 0.53 2.09 5.83
CA ILE A 50 -0.79 1.90 5.21
C ILE A 50 -0.84 2.52 3.81
N LEU A 51 -0.40 3.77 3.64
CA LEU A 51 -0.40 4.43 2.33
C LEU A 51 0.45 3.69 1.30
N ILE A 52 1.59 3.13 1.75
CA ILE A 52 2.50 2.40 0.88
C ILE A 52 1.94 1.01 0.55
N PHE A 53 1.62 0.20 1.56
CA PHE A 53 1.37 -1.22 1.34
C PHE A 53 -0.10 -1.57 1.09
N LEU A 54 -1.07 -0.79 1.56
CA LEU A 54 -2.48 -1.12 1.37
C LEU A 54 -2.87 -1.14 -0.12
N PRO A 55 -2.54 -0.13 -0.94
CA PRO A 55 -2.83 -0.17 -2.38
C PRO A 55 -2.13 -1.34 -3.08
N VAL A 56 -0.86 -1.59 -2.73
CA VAL A 56 -0.04 -2.68 -3.30
C VAL A 56 -0.64 -4.05 -3.00
N VAL A 57 -1.10 -4.28 -1.77
CA VAL A 57 -1.74 -5.55 -1.39
C VAL A 57 -3.09 -5.71 -2.10
N PHE A 58 -3.87 -4.65 -2.22
CA PHE A 58 -5.16 -4.68 -2.93
C PHE A 58 -5.01 -5.04 -4.41
N ILE A 59 -4.06 -4.42 -5.14
CA ILE A 59 -3.83 -4.75 -6.55
C ILE A 59 -3.33 -6.19 -6.73
N ARG A 60 -2.48 -6.68 -5.82
CA ARG A 60 -1.96 -8.06 -5.83
C ARG A 60 -3.06 -9.09 -5.61
N HIS A 61 -3.99 -8.84 -4.68
CA HIS A 61 -5.16 -9.70 -4.49
C HIS A 61 -6.15 -9.62 -5.65
N MET A 62 -6.35 -8.43 -6.24
CA MET A 62 -7.24 -8.26 -7.39
C MET A 62 -6.73 -9.01 -8.62
N LEU A 63 -5.42 -9.10 -8.80
CA LEU A 63 -4.78 -9.71 -9.97
C LEU A 63 -3.79 -10.82 -9.55
N PRO A 64 -4.28 -11.96 -9.03
CA PRO A 64 -3.43 -13.01 -8.46
C PRO A 64 -2.63 -13.79 -9.51
N LYS A 65 -2.95 -13.62 -10.80
CA LYS A 65 -2.25 -14.27 -11.92
C LYS A 65 -1.06 -13.48 -12.44
N VAL A 66 -0.92 -12.22 -12.04
CA VAL A 66 0.23 -11.38 -12.41
C VAL A 66 1.46 -11.87 -11.64
N LYS A 67 2.61 -11.90 -12.31
CA LYS A 67 3.90 -12.23 -11.69
C LYS A 67 4.43 -11.02 -10.93
N TRP A 68 4.02 -10.90 -9.67
CA TRP A 68 4.45 -9.81 -8.79
C TRP A 68 5.85 -10.05 -8.23
N PRO A 69 6.71 -9.01 -8.18
CA PRO A 69 7.99 -9.09 -7.47
C PRO A 69 7.79 -9.41 -5.98
N GLU A 70 8.60 -10.35 -5.49
CA GLU A 70 8.66 -10.71 -4.07
C GLU A 70 9.42 -9.67 -3.23
N THR A 71 10.17 -8.80 -3.90
CA THR A 71 11.04 -7.77 -3.32
C THR A 71 10.64 -6.36 -3.74
N TYR A 72 11.10 -5.40 -2.97
CA TYR A 72 11.05 -3.97 -3.25
C TYR A 72 12.37 -3.32 -2.83
N ASN A 73 12.65 -2.16 -3.40
CA ASN A 73 13.80 -1.34 -3.08
C ASN A 73 13.37 -0.23 -2.13
N GLU A 74 13.95 -0.15 -0.94
CA GLU A 74 13.74 0.96 -0.02
C GLU A 74 14.90 1.95 -0.14
N LEU A 75 14.59 3.22 -0.38
CA LEU A 75 15.58 4.29 -0.41
C LEU A 75 15.83 4.80 1.01
N ALA A 76 16.98 4.47 1.57
CA ALA A 76 17.41 4.98 2.86
C ALA A 76 17.87 6.44 2.78
N LYS A 77 17.93 7.11 3.94
CA LYS A 77 18.30 8.55 4.09
C LYS A 77 19.62 8.97 3.45
N ASN A 78 20.56 8.04 3.28
CA ASN A 78 21.87 8.28 2.68
C ASN A 78 21.90 7.93 1.17
N ASN A 79 20.73 7.90 0.52
CA ASN A 79 20.52 7.43 -0.86
C ASN A 79 20.96 5.98 -1.11
N GLN A 80 21.18 5.19 -0.06
CA GLN A 80 21.42 3.75 -0.24
C GLN A 80 20.11 3.07 -0.58
N ILE A 81 20.16 2.22 -1.61
CA ILE A 81 19.06 1.34 -1.98
C ILE A 81 19.22 0.03 -1.22
N ILE A 82 18.23 -0.30 -0.40
CA ILE A 82 18.18 -1.55 0.35
C ILE A 82 17.06 -2.40 -0.23
N GLN A 83 17.41 -3.53 -0.84
CA GLN A 83 16.41 -4.48 -1.29
C GLN A 83 15.83 -5.24 -0.09
N LYS A 84 14.50 -5.29 0.00
CA LYS A 84 13.75 -5.98 1.05
C LYS A 84 12.72 -6.92 0.44
N LYS A 85 12.38 -7.99 1.13
CA LYS A 85 11.25 -8.86 0.76
C LYS A 85 9.96 -8.34 1.38
N TYR A 86 8.87 -8.43 0.63
CA TYR A 86 7.53 -8.14 1.18
C TYR A 86 7.18 -9.08 2.34
N SER A 87 7.58 -10.36 2.25
CA SER A 87 7.38 -11.37 3.29
C SER A 87 8.05 -11.03 4.63
N ASP A 88 9.08 -10.19 4.62
CA ASP A 88 9.86 -9.84 5.81
C ASP A 88 9.30 -8.56 6.47
N SER A 89 8.38 -7.85 5.80
CA SER A 89 7.75 -6.64 6.33
C SER A 89 6.57 -6.99 7.24
N PHE A 90 6.71 -6.65 8.53
CA PHE A 90 5.63 -6.80 9.50
C PHE A 90 4.35 -6.11 9.03
N ALA A 91 4.44 -4.85 8.58
CA ALA A 91 3.27 -4.09 8.15
C ALA A 91 2.59 -4.70 6.94
N TYR A 92 3.37 -5.08 5.91
CA TYR A 92 2.84 -5.75 4.72
C TYR A 92 2.09 -7.04 5.08
N ASN A 93 2.67 -7.89 5.93
CA ASN A 93 2.06 -9.16 6.33
C ASN A 93 0.73 -8.97 7.07
N ILE A 94 0.61 -7.97 7.93
CA ILE A 94 -0.65 -7.68 8.63
C ILE A 94 -1.70 -7.13 7.65
N ILE A 95 -1.31 -6.20 6.78
CA ILE A 95 -2.18 -5.63 5.73
C ILE A 95 -2.67 -6.72 4.79
N TYR A 96 -1.79 -7.64 4.38
CA TYR A 96 -2.12 -8.79 3.54
C TYR A 96 -3.21 -9.65 4.19
N LYS A 97 -3.04 -10.06 5.45
CA LYS A 97 -4.04 -10.89 6.16
C LYS A 97 -5.41 -10.20 6.29
N ILE A 98 -5.42 -8.90 6.56
CA ILE A 98 -6.68 -8.14 6.69
C ILE A 98 -7.36 -8.00 5.34
N THR A 99 -6.58 -7.71 4.29
CA THR A 99 -7.09 -7.59 2.93
C THR A 99 -7.59 -8.93 2.41
N GLU A 100 -6.87 -10.02 2.65
CA GLU A 100 -7.32 -11.38 2.32
C GLU A 100 -8.67 -11.69 2.97
N LYS A 101 -8.86 -11.34 4.25
CA LYS A 101 -10.18 -11.47 4.91
C LYS A 101 -11.25 -10.64 4.21
N TYR A 102 -10.96 -9.39 3.86
CA TYR A 102 -11.88 -8.52 3.13
C TYR A 102 -12.29 -9.11 1.77
N PHE A 103 -11.34 -9.64 1.00
CA PHE A 103 -11.61 -10.28 -0.29
C PHE A 103 -12.44 -11.57 -0.16
N ASN A 104 -12.37 -12.25 0.99
CA ASN A 104 -13.14 -13.45 1.27
C ASN A 104 -14.52 -13.18 1.90
N ASP A 105 -14.81 -11.95 2.32
CA ASP A 105 -16.06 -11.58 3.01
C ASP A 105 -16.83 -10.49 2.25
N ARG A 106 -17.49 -10.90 1.16
CA ARG A 106 -18.34 -10.03 0.31
C ARG A 106 -17.63 -8.73 -0.09
N PRO A 107 -16.53 -8.82 -0.85
CA PRO A 107 -15.78 -7.64 -1.26
C PRO A 107 -16.66 -6.68 -2.07
N ASN A 108 -16.63 -5.40 -1.72
CA ASN A 108 -17.19 -4.37 -2.59
C ASN A 108 -16.17 -4.04 -3.71
N PRO A 109 -16.49 -4.29 -5.00
CA PRO A 109 -15.58 -4.03 -6.11
C PRO A 109 -15.18 -2.55 -6.25
N GLU A 110 -16.08 -1.63 -5.90
CA GLU A 110 -15.80 -0.19 -5.95
C GLU A 110 -14.69 0.18 -4.97
N VAL A 111 -14.77 -0.34 -3.74
CA VAL A 111 -13.74 -0.14 -2.72
C VAL A 111 -12.40 -0.74 -3.17
N ILE A 112 -12.43 -1.94 -3.77
CA ILE A 112 -11.22 -2.57 -4.29
C ILE A 112 -10.55 -1.66 -5.32
N LEU A 113 -11.32 -1.16 -6.30
CA LEU A 113 -10.79 -0.28 -7.35
C LEU A 113 -10.27 1.04 -6.78
N LYS A 114 -10.97 1.66 -5.82
CA LYS A 114 -10.54 2.91 -5.18
C LYS A 114 -9.21 2.75 -4.46
N ILE A 115 -9.03 1.65 -3.72
CA ILE A 115 -7.80 1.41 -2.96
C ILE A 115 -6.67 0.94 -3.89
N ALA A 116 -6.92 -0.03 -4.77
CA ALA A 116 -5.93 -0.52 -5.72
C ALA A 116 -5.47 0.58 -6.69
N GLY A 117 -6.38 1.47 -7.09
CA GLY A 117 -6.14 2.60 -8.00
C GLY A 117 -5.09 3.60 -7.50
N ARG A 118 -4.81 3.61 -6.19
CA ARG A 118 -3.75 4.42 -5.59
C ARG A 118 -2.36 3.82 -5.75
N SER A 119 -2.24 2.54 -6.12
CA SER A 119 -0.94 1.90 -6.30
C SER A 119 -0.25 2.39 -7.58
N ALA A 120 1.07 2.53 -7.53
CA ALA A 120 1.86 2.83 -8.74
C ALA A 120 1.71 1.70 -9.77
N GLU A 121 1.60 0.46 -9.31
CA GLU A 121 1.43 -0.73 -10.14
C GLU A 121 0.12 -0.71 -10.92
N PHE A 122 -1.01 -0.37 -10.27
CA PHE A 122 -2.29 -0.22 -10.97
C PHE A 122 -2.20 0.85 -12.04
N ASN A 123 -1.63 2.02 -11.71
CA ASN A 123 -1.52 3.14 -12.64
C ASN A 123 -0.63 2.81 -13.84
N ALA A 124 0.50 2.14 -13.60
CA ALA A 124 1.39 1.66 -14.66
C ALA A 124 0.70 0.63 -15.54
N LEU A 125 -0.01 -0.34 -14.95
CA LEU A 125 -0.74 -1.36 -15.68
C LEU A 125 -1.86 -0.78 -16.54
N ASN A 126 -2.68 0.11 -15.95
CA ASN A 126 -3.78 0.75 -16.65
C ASN A 126 -3.28 1.58 -17.84
N SER A 127 -2.19 2.33 -17.63
CA SER A 127 -1.53 3.10 -18.69
C SER A 127 -1.01 2.19 -19.82
N LEU A 128 -0.39 1.06 -19.48
CA LEU A 128 0.14 0.09 -20.44
C LEU A 128 -0.98 -0.55 -21.27
N LEU A 129 -2.01 -1.08 -20.62
CA LEU A 129 -3.12 -1.76 -21.30
C LEU A 129 -3.98 -0.81 -22.14
N THR A 130 -4.05 0.47 -21.76
CA THR A 130 -4.70 1.49 -22.59
C THR A 130 -3.91 1.77 -23.88
N LYS A 131 -2.58 1.73 -23.81
CA LYS A 131 -1.69 1.95 -24.97
C LYS A 131 -1.56 0.72 -25.86
N GLU A 132 -1.62 -0.46 -25.27
CA GLU A 132 -1.46 -1.75 -25.94
C GLU A 132 -2.70 -2.65 -25.70
N PRO A 133 -3.85 -2.38 -26.34
CA PRO A 133 -5.12 -3.07 -26.04
C PRO A 133 -5.13 -4.59 -26.31
N HIS A 134 -4.14 -5.06 -27.07
CA HIS A 134 -3.95 -6.47 -27.42
C HIS A 134 -3.06 -7.21 -26.42
N LEU A 135 -2.37 -6.47 -25.53
CA LEU A 135 -1.57 -7.06 -24.47
C LEU A 135 -2.49 -7.68 -23.42
N LYS A 136 -2.20 -8.93 -23.03
CA LYS A 136 -2.93 -9.57 -21.93
C LYS A 136 -2.23 -9.29 -20.62
N ILE A 137 -3.03 -9.27 -19.57
CA ILE A 137 -2.53 -9.00 -18.22
C ILE A 137 -1.51 -10.05 -17.75
N GLU A 138 -1.68 -11.32 -18.18
CA GLU A 138 -0.74 -12.40 -17.88
C GLU A 138 0.64 -12.24 -18.52
N ASP A 139 0.76 -11.41 -19.55
CA ASP A 139 2.01 -11.14 -20.26
C ASP A 139 2.79 -9.98 -19.62
N VAL A 140 2.17 -9.24 -18.69
CA VAL A 140 2.82 -8.12 -18.00
C VAL A 140 3.70 -8.62 -16.86
N THR A 141 4.94 -8.15 -16.85
CA THR A 141 5.90 -8.39 -15.76
C THR A 141 6.30 -7.05 -15.14
N PHE A 142 6.35 -6.99 -13.82
CA PHE A 142 6.79 -5.82 -13.07
C PHE A 142 8.24 -5.95 -12.63
N THR A 143 8.98 -4.85 -12.62
CA THR A 143 10.23 -4.72 -11.86
C THR A 143 9.91 -4.36 -10.41
N GLU A 144 10.89 -4.48 -9.53
CA GLU A 144 10.77 -4.10 -8.12
C GLU A 144 10.33 -2.63 -7.97
N ALA A 145 9.37 -2.39 -7.08
CA ALA A 145 8.96 -1.05 -6.71
C ALA A 145 10.05 -0.35 -5.89
N SER A 146 10.17 0.97 -6.05
CA SER A 146 11.00 1.82 -5.21
C SER A 146 10.12 2.52 -4.17
N ILE A 147 10.37 2.27 -2.89
CA ILE A 147 9.64 2.84 -1.77
C ILE A 147 10.50 3.94 -1.14
N ILE A 148 9.91 5.13 -1.04
CA ILE A 148 10.49 6.28 -0.36
C ILE A 148 9.54 6.66 0.77
N ARG A 149 10.00 6.60 2.01
CA ARG A 149 9.16 6.90 3.19
C ARG A 149 9.24 8.38 3.52
N ARG A 150 8.16 8.95 4.06
CA ARG A 150 8.15 10.37 4.46
C ARG A 150 9.18 10.68 5.54
N SER A 151 9.46 9.72 6.42
CA SER A 151 10.54 9.80 7.41
C SER A 151 11.92 10.03 6.81
N ASP A 152 12.12 9.64 5.55
CA ASP A 152 13.40 9.68 4.85
C ASP A 152 13.55 10.95 3.98
N LEU A 153 12.46 11.68 3.75
CA LEU A 153 12.43 12.94 2.99
C LEU A 153 12.75 14.20 3.84
N LYS A 154 12.56 14.16 5.16
CA LYS A 154 12.60 15.36 6.05
C LYS A 154 14.00 15.94 6.34
N GLN A 155 15.03 15.70 5.51
CA GLN A 155 16.36 16.32 5.68
C GLN A 155 16.90 17.02 4.42
N THR A 156 16.10 17.14 3.36
CA THR A 156 16.54 17.75 2.10
C THR A 156 16.06 19.20 1.90
N LEU A 157 15.49 19.84 2.93
CA LEU A 157 15.10 21.26 2.94
C LEU A 157 15.53 21.93 4.24
#